data_AF-A0A7W9QH91-F1
#
_entry.id   AF-A0A7W9QH91-F1
#
_cell.length_a   1.000
_cell.length_b   1.000
_cell.length_c   1.000
_cell.angle_alpha   90.00
_cell.angle_beta   90.00
_cell.angle_gamma   90.00
#
_symmetry.space_group_name_H-M   'P 1'
#
loop_
_entity.id
_entity.type
_entity.pdbx_description
1 polymer ?
#
loop_
_entity_poly.entity_id
_entity_poly.type
_entity_poly.pdbx_seq_one_letter_code
_entity_poly.pdbx_strand_id
1 'polypeptide(L)'
;MGITRTDWSEHYTQGQGFRRLGDEEKGLLVEHAPVPKGGRALDVGCGTGEVSVCLASLGYTVDGADFAEGALEQARTDHPDAEVRWLCLDIERDDPAPLGNDLYDLVVFRLSVAFLHDRTRVLHTLGRRLREGGTMLVITPLAASTSAEKRHIALDEDEISALTCGWTSVHRIAVGDSAALVLRGPCAETVAMERSVPATGYAVAGPLAVVTDEHGRVLLGWSKCGMWEIPGGKIEGAEPLDGAGVRELAEETGLHATGAIVVTILTDAAQGVPRLTAVIRIAGFTGTLTTAEPHKFTRWEWHDLHTLGCLGPMFTPSAQALDAVWPGVIPGLPPVNVYPTATELTPVPGEPAEAVRLRHRMADAVIAGGWTSSAVVQEALRTVPRHRFAPETDLKIVCDDDLAVVTRRDEHGRATSSVSAAWLQADMAEQLQLTPGGGRA
;
A
#
# COMPACT_ATOMS: atom_id res chain seq x y z
N MET A 1 13.67 -24.99 -2.97
CA MET A 1 14.53 -25.34 -4.12
C MET A 1 13.72 -26.34 -4.93
N GLY A 2 13.19 -25.91 -6.07
CA GLY A 2 12.21 -26.70 -6.83
C GLY A 2 12.87 -27.80 -7.67
N ILE A 3 12.16 -28.90 -7.89
CA ILE A 3 12.56 -29.98 -8.78
C ILE A 3 12.51 -29.45 -10.22
N THR A 4 13.58 -29.65 -11.00
CA THR A 4 13.70 -29.14 -12.37
C THR A 4 13.12 -30.11 -13.41
N ARG A 5 12.99 -29.65 -14.67
CA ARG A 5 12.54 -30.47 -15.80
C ARG A 5 13.46 -31.67 -16.04
N THR A 6 14.76 -31.43 -15.87
CA THR A 6 15.80 -32.45 -16.00
C THR A 6 15.68 -33.49 -14.89
N ASP A 7 15.49 -33.06 -13.64
CA ASP A 7 15.35 -33.98 -12.49
C ASP A 7 14.17 -34.94 -12.68
N TRP A 8 13.02 -34.44 -13.16
CA TRP A 8 11.86 -35.29 -13.45
C TRP A 8 12.10 -36.20 -14.66
N SER A 9 12.71 -35.69 -15.73
CA SER A 9 13.00 -36.51 -16.92
C SER A 9 13.95 -37.66 -16.58
N GLU A 10 14.95 -37.41 -15.73
CA GLU A 10 15.87 -38.43 -15.23
C GLU A 10 15.16 -39.48 -14.34
N HIS A 11 14.26 -39.05 -13.45
CA HIS A 11 13.47 -39.96 -12.60
C HIS A 11 12.71 -41.01 -13.44
N TYR A 12 11.99 -40.56 -14.47
CA TYR A 12 11.24 -41.46 -15.36
C TYR A 12 12.16 -42.32 -16.25
N THR A 13 13.25 -41.74 -16.79
CA THR A 13 14.21 -42.48 -17.63
C THR A 13 14.90 -43.61 -16.86
N GLN A 14 15.04 -43.49 -15.54
CA GLN A 14 15.58 -44.53 -14.66
C GLN A 14 14.55 -45.62 -14.29
N GLY A 15 13.34 -45.58 -14.86
CA GLY A 15 12.28 -46.55 -14.58
C GLY A 15 11.64 -46.41 -13.20
N GLN A 16 11.86 -45.28 -12.51
CA GLN A 16 11.19 -44.98 -11.25
C GLN A 16 9.79 -44.45 -11.58
N GLY A 17 8.80 -45.34 -11.50
CA GLY A 17 7.39 -45.01 -11.73
C GLY A 17 6.65 -44.63 -10.46
N PHE A 18 5.48 -44.00 -10.62
CA PHE A 18 4.52 -43.77 -9.54
C PHE A 18 3.61 -44.97 -9.30
N ARG A 19 2.80 -44.89 -8.24
CA ARG A 19 1.79 -45.89 -7.90
C ARG A 19 0.84 -46.13 -9.08
N ARG A 20 0.75 -47.40 -9.51
CA ARG A 20 -0.17 -47.89 -10.56
C ARG A 20 -1.62 -47.47 -10.28
N LEU A 21 -2.37 -47.21 -11.34
CA LEU A 21 -3.80 -46.89 -11.30
C LEU A 21 -4.62 -48.09 -10.78
N GLY A 22 -5.23 -47.94 -9.60
CA GLY A 22 -6.06 -48.97 -8.97
C GLY A 22 -7.53 -48.94 -9.45
N ASP A 23 -8.26 -50.02 -9.17
CA ASP A 23 -9.67 -50.14 -9.59
C ASP A 23 -10.61 -49.17 -8.88
N GLU A 24 -10.30 -48.82 -7.62
CA GLU A 24 -11.04 -47.80 -6.86
C GLU A 24 -10.98 -46.43 -7.56
N GLU A 25 -9.80 -46.06 -8.06
CA GLU A 25 -9.55 -44.78 -8.73
C GLU A 25 -10.22 -44.73 -10.11
N LYS A 26 -10.25 -45.87 -10.83
CA LYS A 26 -11.03 -46.01 -12.08
C LYS A 26 -12.52 -45.88 -11.81
N GLY A 27 -13.02 -46.44 -10.70
CA GLY A 27 -14.42 -46.32 -10.27
C GLY A 27 -14.83 -44.86 -10.10
N LEU A 28 -13.97 -44.04 -9.46
CA LEU A 28 -14.23 -42.61 -9.27
C LEU A 28 -14.33 -41.83 -10.59
N LEU A 29 -13.47 -42.16 -11.56
CA LEU A 29 -13.53 -41.54 -12.89
C LEU A 29 -14.88 -41.84 -13.56
N VAL A 30 -15.36 -43.08 -13.49
CA VAL A 30 -16.65 -43.49 -14.08
C VAL A 30 -17.83 -42.85 -13.35
N GLU A 31 -17.79 -42.78 -12.02
CA GLU A 31 -18.90 -42.30 -11.20
C GLU A 31 -19.06 -40.77 -11.24
N HIS A 32 -17.96 -40.03 -11.10
CA HIS A 32 -18.00 -38.58 -10.90
C HIS A 32 -17.73 -37.75 -12.16
N ALA A 33 -17.26 -38.40 -13.22
CA ALA A 33 -17.03 -37.82 -14.54
C ALA A 33 -17.59 -38.73 -15.65
N PRO A 34 -18.93 -38.88 -15.75
CA PRO A 34 -19.54 -39.65 -16.82
C PRO A 34 -19.24 -38.98 -18.17
N VAL A 35 -18.81 -39.78 -19.15
CA VAL A 35 -18.35 -39.28 -20.45
C VAL A 35 -19.55 -38.73 -21.26
N PRO A 36 -19.60 -37.41 -21.55
CA PRO A 36 -20.60 -36.90 -22.47
C PRO A 36 -20.25 -37.30 -23.91
N LYS A 37 -21.22 -37.23 -24.82
CA LYS A 37 -20.97 -37.53 -26.24
C LYS A 37 -19.92 -36.57 -26.80
N GLY A 38 -18.75 -37.10 -27.18
CA GLY A 38 -17.61 -36.31 -27.64
C GLY A 38 -16.88 -35.57 -26.51
N GLY A 39 -16.87 -36.15 -25.31
CA GLY A 39 -16.26 -35.53 -24.13
C GLY A 39 -14.77 -35.28 -24.29
N ARG A 40 -14.27 -34.19 -23.71
CA ARG A 40 -12.85 -33.83 -23.66
C ARG A 40 -12.34 -33.87 -22.23
N ALA A 41 -11.17 -34.48 -22.05
CA ALA A 41 -10.49 -34.53 -20.77
C ALA A 41 -9.05 -34.00 -20.87
N LEU A 42 -8.61 -33.31 -19.81
CA LEU A 42 -7.22 -32.91 -19.61
C LEU A 42 -6.64 -33.65 -18.40
N ASP A 43 -5.57 -34.40 -18.61
CA ASP A 43 -4.80 -35.07 -17.55
C ASP A 43 -3.54 -34.26 -17.27
N VAL A 44 -3.47 -33.62 -16.09
CA VAL A 44 -2.41 -32.68 -15.72
C VAL A 44 -1.37 -33.35 -14.83
N GLY A 45 -0.12 -33.33 -15.29
CA GLY A 45 0.94 -34.17 -14.73
C GLY A 45 0.69 -35.63 -15.07
N CYS A 46 0.44 -35.92 -16.35
CA CYS A 46 -0.01 -37.25 -16.80
C CYS A 46 1.06 -38.35 -16.64
N GLY A 47 2.33 -37.99 -16.42
CA GLY A 47 3.44 -38.92 -16.30
C GLY A 47 3.53 -39.85 -17.50
N THR A 48 3.62 -41.15 -17.24
CA THR A 48 3.66 -42.20 -18.28
C THR A 48 2.29 -42.56 -18.85
N GLY A 49 1.21 -41.82 -18.49
CA GLY A 49 -0.05 -41.85 -19.23
C GLY A 49 -1.12 -42.82 -18.77
N GLU A 50 -1.00 -43.48 -17.61
CA GLU A 50 -1.99 -44.48 -17.14
C GLU A 50 -3.42 -43.92 -17.06
N VAL A 51 -3.59 -42.71 -16.52
CA VAL A 51 -4.91 -42.04 -16.45
C VAL A 51 -5.36 -41.60 -17.83
N SER A 52 -4.48 -40.99 -18.61
CA SER A 52 -4.77 -40.55 -19.97
C SER A 52 -5.32 -41.69 -20.85
N VAL A 53 -4.70 -42.88 -20.80
CA VAL A 53 -5.15 -44.06 -21.55
C VAL A 53 -6.48 -44.61 -21.01
N CYS A 54 -6.65 -44.62 -19.68
CA CYS A 54 -7.93 -45.00 -19.06
C CYS A 54 -9.06 -44.09 -19.56
N LEU A 55 -8.85 -42.77 -19.55
CA LEU A 55 -9.83 -41.79 -20.03
C LEU A 55 -10.15 -41.98 -21.52
N ALA A 56 -9.14 -42.24 -22.36
CA ALA A 56 -9.35 -42.51 -23.79
C ALA A 56 -10.21 -43.77 -24.00
N SER A 57 -9.94 -44.85 -23.25
CA SER A 57 -10.74 -46.09 -23.31
C SER A 57 -12.20 -45.92 -22.82
N LEU A 58 -12.46 -44.92 -21.97
CA LEU A 58 -13.81 -44.54 -21.56
C LEU A 58 -14.53 -43.69 -22.63
N GLY A 59 -13.83 -43.24 -23.66
CA GLY A 59 -14.38 -42.50 -24.80
C GLY A 59 -14.13 -40.99 -24.78
N TYR A 60 -13.23 -40.50 -23.91
CA TYR A 60 -12.78 -39.10 -23.96
C TYR A 60 -11.80 -38.86 -25.12
N THR A 61 -11.85 -37.68 -25.71
CA THR A 61 -10.70 -37.10 -26.39
C THR A 61 -9.76 -36.49 -25.35
N VAL A 62 -8.53 -37.00 -25.25
CA VAL A 62 -7.64 -36.72 -24.12
C VAL A 62 -6.43 -35.90 -24.51
N ASP A 63 -6.21 -34.83 -23.74
CA ASP A 63 -4.95 -34.09 -23.70
C ASP A 63 -4.18 -34.50 -22.44
N GLY A 64 -3.02 -35.14 -22.61
CA GLY A 64 -2.12 -35.50 -21.51
C GLY A 64 -0.99 -34.48 -21.44
N ALA A 65 -0.97 -33.66 -20.39
CA ALA A 65 0.04 -32.61 -20.21
C ALA A 65 1.02 -32.98 -19.10
N ASP A 66 2.32 -32.95 -19.39
CA ASP A 66 3.36 -33.14 -18.38
C ASP A 66 4.55 -32.21 -18.61
N PHE A 67 5.20 -31.81 -17.53
CA PHE A 67 6.37 -30.96 -17.57
C PHE A 67 7.62 -31.71 -18.05
N ALA A 68 7.68 -33.03 -17.85
CA ALA A 68 8.84 -33.88 -18.16
C ALA A 68 8.69 -34.57 -19.52
N GLU A 69 9.52 -34.21 -20.49
CA GLU A 69 9.48 -34.83 -21.83
C GLU A 69 9.77 -36.34 -21.76
N GLY A 70 10.70 -36.76 -20.89
CA GLY A 70 11.03 -38.18 -20.72
C GLY A 70 9.83 -39.03 -20.26
N ALA A 71 8.91 -38.45 -19.47
CA ALA A 71 7.68 -39.14 -19.09
C ALA A 71 6.76 -39.38 -20.30
N LEU A 72 6.67 -38.38 -21.18
CA LEU A 72 5.85 -38.44 -22.41
C LEU A 72 6.46 -39.37 -23.46
N GLU A 73 7.79 -39.41 -23.59
CA GLU A 73 8.49 -40.39 -24.44
C GLU A 73 8.21 -41.83 -24.00
N GLN A 74 8.25 -42.08 -22.68
CA GLN A 74 7.88 -43.38 -22.12
C GLN A 74 6.39 -43.68 -22.34
N ALA A 75 5.50 -42.71 -22.13
CA ALA A 75 4.05 -42.87 -22.37
C ALA A 75 3.76 -43.30 -23.82
N ARG A 76 4.42 -42.66 -24.81
CA ARG A 76 4.29 -43.01 -26.24
C ARG A 76 4.83 -44.41 -26.54
N THR A 77 5.85 -44.86 -25.81
CA THR A 77 6.46 -46.18 -25.99
C THR A 77 5.60 -47.28 -25.38
N ASP A 78 5.06 -47.06 -24.18
CA ASP A 78 4.23 -48.03 -23.46
C ASP A 78 2.81 -48.14 -24.05
N HIS A 79 2.34 -47.07 -24.71
CA HIS A 79 0.99 -46.96 -25.23
C HIS A 79 0.96 -46.49 -26.70
N PRO A 80 1.55 -47.25 -27.63
CA PRO A 80 1.69 -46.85 -29.03
C PRO A 80 0.34 -46.71 -29.76
N ASP A 81 -0.68 -47.44 -29.31
CA ASP A 81 -2.02 -47.47 -29.92
C ASP A 81 -3.01 -46.51 -29.22
N ALA A 82 -2.58 -45.75 -28.21
CA ALA A 82 -3.47 -44.85 -27.49
C ALA A 82 -3.73 -43.54 -28.24
N GLU A 83 -5.00 -43.21 -28.46
CA GLU A 83 -5.43 -41.93 -29.05
C GLU A 83 -5.40 -40.80 -28.01
N VAL A 84 -4.19 -40.42 -27.58
CA VAL A 84 -3.94 -39.33 -26.62
C VAL A 84 -3.01 -38.28 -27.23
N ARG A 85 -3.34 -37.00 -27.03
CA ARG A 85 -2.45 -35.89 -27.40
C ARG A 85 -1.51 -35.59 -26.24
N TRP A 86 -0.25 -36.01 -26.37
CA TRP A 86 0.81 -35.78 -25.38
C TRP A 86 1.46 -34.40 -25.56
N LEU A 87 1.30 -33.53 -24.55
CA LEU A 87 1.75 -32.14 -24.57
C LEU A 87 2.82 -31.92 -23.50
N CYS A 88 4.04 -31.56 -23.91
CA CYS A 88 5.03 -31.14 -22.93
C CYS A 88 4.79 -29.68 -22.55
N LEU A 89 4.25 -29.47 -21.35
CA LEU A 89 3.75 -28.16 -20.91
C LEU A 89 3.96 -28.01 -19.40
N ASP A 90 4.63 -26.93 -18.99
CA ASP A 90 4.56 -26.44 -17.62
C ASP A 90 3.21 -25.76 -17.40
N ILE A 91 2.25 -26.48 -16.84
CA ILE A 91 0.90 -25.96 -16.60
C ILE A 91 0.87 -24.71 -15.69
N GLU A 92 1.93 -24.50 -14.91
CA GLU A 92 2.05 -23.38 -14.00
C GLU A 92 2.58 -22.12 -14.71
N ARG A 93 3.45 -22.28 -15.70
CA ARG A 93 4.26 -21.17 -16.25
C ARG A 93 4.13 -20.94 -17.75
N ASP A 94 3.87 -21.97 -18.52
CA ASP A 94 3.84 -21.87 -19.98
C ASP A 94 2.51 -21.29 -20.49
N ASP A 95 2.53 -20.82 -21.74
CA ASP A 95 1.32 -20.39 -22.44
C ASP A 95 0.38 -21.59 -22.66
N PRO A 96 -0.89 -21.54 -22.21
CA PRO A 96 -1.84 -22.63 -22.44
C PRO A 96 -2.32 -22.75 -23.89
N ALA A 97 -1.85 -21.92 -24.84
CA ALA A 97 -2.20 -22.01 -26.26
C ALA A 97 -2.17 -23.44 -26.86
N PRO A 98 -1.21 -24.34 -26.53
CA PRO A 98 -1.22 -25.72 -27.02
C PRO A 98 -2.44 -26.54 -26.62
N LEU A 99 -3.08 -26.22 -25.48
CA LEU A 99 -4.32 -26.85 -25.03
C LEU A 99 -5.51 -26.48 -25.93
N GLY A 100 -5.38 -25.43 -26.74
CA GLY A 100 -6.45 -24.90 -27.59
C GLY A 100 -7.46 -24.07 -26.81
N ASN A 101 -8.50 -23.61 -27.52
CA ASN A 101 -9.56 -22.78 -26.94
C ASN A 101 -10.79 -23.58 -26.49
N ASP A 102 -10.88 -24.84 -26.89
CA ASP A 102 -12.00 -25.71 -26.55
C ASP A 102 -12.02 -26.00 -25.04
N LEU A 103 -13.22 -26.01 -24.47
CA LEU A 103 -13.45 -26.33 -23.07
C LEU A 103 -13.39 -27.85 -22.83
N TYR A 104 -13.13 -28.23 -21.58
CA TYR A 104 -13.05 -29.60 -21.09
C TYR A 104 -14.30 -29.97 -20.28
N ASP A 105 -14.69 -31.24 -20.33
CA ASP A 105 -15.70 -31.79 -19.43
C ASP A 105 -15.05 -32.31 -18.14
N LEU A 106 -13.77 -32.68 -18.22
CA LEU A 106 -12.99 -33.21 -17.11
C LEU A 106 -11.57 -32.63 -17.13
N VAL A 107 -11.09 -32.16 -15.98
CA VAL A 107 -9.67 -31.91 -15.74
C VAL A 107 -9.26 -32.77 -14.55
N VAL A 108 -8.20 -33.57 -14.69
CA VAL A 108 -7.71 -34.49 -13.65
C VAL A 108 -6.31 -34.08 -13.21
N PHE A 109 -6.12 -34.05 -11.89
CA PHE A 109 -4.82 -34.03 -11.24
C PHE A 109 -4.68 -35.31 -10.43
N ARG A 110 -3.88 -36.27 -10.90
CA ARG A 110 -3.60 -37.48 -10.13
C ARG A 110 -2.18 -37.43 -9.58
N LEU A 111 -2.06 -37.38 -8.26
CA LEU A 111 -0.78 -37.38 -7.54
C LEU A 111 0.21 -36.28 -7.99
N SER A 112 -0.28 -35.27 -8.72
CA SER A 112 0.53 -34.21 -9.35
C SER A 112 0.37 -32.85 -8.67
N VAL A 113 -0.80 -32.57 -8.07
CA VAL A 113 -1.12 -31.25 -7.49
C VAL A 113 -0.15 -30.82 -6.39
N ALA A 114 0.43 -31.78 -5.64
CA ALA A 114 1.38 -31.50 -4.57
C ALA A 114 2.69 -30.87 -5.10
N PHE A 115 3.02 -31.05 -6.37
CA PHE A 115 4.24 -30.52 -6.99
C PHE A 115 4.08 -29.11 -7.57
N LEU A 116 2.85 -28.59 -7.67
CA LEU A 116 2.60 -27.21 -8.08
C LEU A 116 2.90 -26.24 -6.95
N HIS A 117 3.41 -25.05 -7.26
CA HIS A 117 3.58 -23.99 -6.27
C HIS A 117 2.29 -23.17 -6.16
N ASP A 118 1.79 -22.65 -7.28
CA ASP A 118 0.56 -21.83 -7.34
C ASP A 118 -0.73 -22.67 -7.54
N ARG A 119 -0.96 -23.69 -6.70
CA ARG A 119 -2.08 -24.66 -6.84
C ARG A 119 -3.44 -24.00 -7.10
N THR A 120 -3.85 -23.06 -6.24
CA THR A 120 -5.14 -22.37 -6.34
C THR A 120 -5.27 -21.59 -7.66
N ARG A 121 -4.20 -20.91 -8.10
CA ARG A 121 -4.18 -20.20 -9.39
C ARG A 121 -4.38 -21.16 -10.56
N VAL A 122 -3.64 -22.27 -10.58
CA VAL A 122 -3.71 -23.28 -11.65
C VAL A 122 -5.10 -23.89 -11.71
N LEU A 123 -5.64 -24.34 -10.56
CA LEU A 123 -6.96 -24.93 -10.48
C LEU A 123 -8.07 -23.98 -10.93
N HIS A 124 -8.04 -22.70 -10.53
CA HIS A 124 -9.03 -21.73 -11.02
C HIS A 124 -8.84 -21.38 -12.50
N THR A 125 -7.61 -21.34 -13.00
CA THR A 125 -7.33 -21.08 -14.42
C THR A 125 -7.89 -22.20 -15.30
N LEU A 126 -7.66 -23.45 -14.91
CA LEU A 126 -8.21 -24.61 -15.59
C LEU A 126 -9.70 -24.80 -15.32
N GLY A 127 -10.20 -24.38 -14.16
CA GLY A 127 -11.62 -24.32 -13.85
C GLY A 127 -12.40 -23.44 -14.84
N ARG A 128 -11.80 -22.32 -15.30
CA ARG A 128 -12.38 -21.48 -16.38
C ARG A 128 -12.36 -22.16 -17.75
N ARG A 129 -11.58 -23.23 -17.91
CA ARG A 129 -11.54 -24.07 -19.12
C ARG A 129 -12.51 -25.24 -19.02
N LEU A 130 -13.25 -25.40 -17.93
CA LEU A 130 -14.34 -26.38 -17.83
C LEU A 130 -15.60 -25.87 -18.53
N ARG A 131 -16.35 -26.77 -19.16
CA ARG A 131 -17.73 -26.52 -19.57
C ARG A 131 -18.64 -26.33 -18.37
N GLU A 132 -19.82 -25.77 -18.60
CA GLU A 132 -20.87 -25.79 -17.59
C GLU A 132 -21.19 -27.25 -17.20
N GLY A 133 -21.18 -27.55 -15.90
CA GLY A 133 -21.30 -28.92 -15.39
C GLY A 133 -20.03 -29.77 -15.46
N GLY A 134 -18.93 -29.24 -16.03
CA GLY A 134 -17.63 -29.90 -16.05
C GLY A 134 -17.04 -30.10 -14.65
N THR A 135 -16.12 -31.05 -14.54
CA THR A 135 -15.56 -31.50 -13.26
C THR A 135 -14.04 -31.34 -13.21
N MET A 136 -13.55 -30.79 -12.10
CA MET A 136 -12.14 -30.86 -11.71
C MET A 136 -11.99 -31.99 -10.69
N LEU A 137 -11.18 -33.00 -11.01
CA LEU A 137 -10.91 -34.13 -10.13
C LEU A 137 -9.46 -34.08 -9.65
N VAL A 138 -9.25 -33.95 -8.35
CA VAL A 138 -7.91 -33.97 -7.74
C VAL A 138 -7.78 -35.17 -6.83
N ILE A 139 -6.83 -36.06 -7.12
CA ILE A 139 -6.48 -37.20 -6.28
C ILE A 139 -5.10 -36.95 -5.70
N THR A 140 -4.98 -36.82 -4.38
CA THR A 140 -3.72 -36.46 -3.72
C THR A 140 -3.54 -37.19 -2.38
N PRO A 141 -2.30 -37.58 -2.01
CA PRO A 141 -2.03 -38.15 -0.70
C PRO A 141 -2.32 -37.15 0.42
N LEU A 142 -2.77 -37.65 1.57
CA LEU A 142 -2.99 -36.84 2.78
C LEU A 142 -1.77 -36.87 3.69
N ALA A 143 -1.42 -35.70 4.25
CA ALA A 143 -0.28 -35.54 5.14
C ALA A 143 -0.38 -36.44 6.38
N ALA A 144 -1.59 -36.62 6.92
CA ALA A 144 -1.85 -37.47 8.09
C ALA A 144 -1.56 -38.96 7.85
N SER A 145 -1.60 -39.40 6.59
CA SER A 145 -1.37 -40.81 6.18
C SER A 145 -0.02 -41.01 5.49
N THR A 146 0.81 -39.96 5.39
CA THR A 146 2.08 -39.97 4.68
C THR A 146 3.24 -39.85 5.67
N SER A 147 4.31 -40.62 5.48
CA SER A 147 5.51 -40.52 6.33
C SER A 147 6.17 -39.14 6.23
N ALA A 148 6.89 -38.72 7.28
CA ALA A 148 7.55 -37.42 7.33
C ALA A 148 8.51 -37.17 6.14
N GLU A 149 9.24 -38.20 5.72
CA GLU A 149 10.17 -38.14 4.56
C GLU A 149 9.45 -37.82 3.23
N LYS A 150 8.18 -38.21 3.12
CA LYS A 150 7.34 -38.01 1.94
C LYS A 150 6.32 -36.88 2.12
N ARG A 151 6.44 -36.05 3.16
CA ARG A 151 5.47 -34.97 3.44
C ARG A 151 5.28 -34.01 2.26
N HIS A 152 6.32 -33.82 1.44
CA HIS A 152 6.31 -32.92 0.29
C HIS A 152 5.42 -33.37 -0.88
N ILE A 153 4.95 -34.62 -0.90
CA ILE A 153 4.03 -35.14 -1.93
C ILE A 153 2.57 -35.25 -1.43
N ALA A 154 2.26 -34.68 -0.27
CA ALA A 154 0.96 -34.80 0.37
C ALA A 154 0.40 -33.43 0.76
N LEU A 155 -0.92 -33.30 0.85
CA LEU A 155 -1.61 -32.10 1.34
C LEU A 155 -2.16 -32.35 2.74
N ASP A 156 -2.11 -31.34 3.61
CA ASP A 156 -2.82 -31.35 4.89
C ASP A 156 -4.20 -30.70 4.75
N GLU A 157 -4.96 -30.68 5.85
CA GLU A 157 -6.33 -30.16 5.85
C GLU A 157 -6.39 -28.66 5.51
N ASP A 158 -5.36 -27.88 5.86
CA ASP A 158 -5.29 -26.45 5.55
C ASP A 158 -5.09 -26.25 4.04
N GLU A 159 -4.19 -27.01 3.41
CA GLU A 159 -4.00 -27.00 1.96
C GLU A 159 -5.25 -27.49 1.20
N ILE A 160 -5.92 -28.54 1.69
CA ILE A 160 -7.18 -29.02 1.10
C ILE A 160 -8.27 -27.95 1.22
N SER A 161 -8.37 -27.27 2.37
CA SER A 161 -9.30 -26.16 2.59
C SER A 161 -9.02 -25.02 1.60
N ALA A 162 -7.76 -24.61 1.43
CA ALA A 162 -7.37 -23.57 0.49
C ALA A 162 -7.64 -23.95 -0.98
N LEU A 163 -7.42 -25.22 -1.35
CA LEU A 163 -7.61 -25.72 -2.71
C LEU A 163 -9.09 -25.82 -3.11
N THR A 164 -9.95 -26.13 -2.15
CA THR A 164 -11.39 -26.30 -2.34
C THR A 164 -12.19 -25.02 -2.09
N CYS A 165 -11.57 -24.03 -1.46
CA CYS A 165 -12.15 -22.69 -1.29
C CYS A 165 -12.47 -22.08 -2.65
N GLY A 166 -13.65 -21.48 -2.77
CA GLY A 166 -14.08 -20.86 -4.01
C GLY A 166 -14.44 -21.87 -5.10
N TRP A 167 -15.00 -23.02 -4.77
CA TRP A 167 -15.73 -23.85 -5.73
C TRP A 167 -17.20 -23.89 -5.32
N THR A 168 -18.12 -23.87 -6.29
CA THR A 168 -19.56 -23.88 -6.00
C THR A 168 -19.98 -25.19 -5.34
N SER A 169 -19.35 -26.30 -5.75
CA SER A 169 -19.56 -27.61 -5.16
C SER A 169 -18.22 -28.30 -4.94
N VAL A 170 -18.06 -28.85 -3.75
CA VAL A 170 -16.90 -29.62 -3.32
C VAL A 170 -17.42 -30.93 -2.74
N HIS A 171 -16.95 -32.05 -3.29
CA HIS A 171 -17.20 -33.37 -2.73
C HIS A 171 -15.88 -34.09 -2.49
N ARG A 172 -15.64 -34.51 -1.25
CA ARG A 172 -14.41 -35.19 -0.82
C ARG A 172 -14.70 -36.66 -0.57
N ILE A 173 -13.86 -37.52 -1.13
CA ILE A 173 -13.96 -38.98 -1.03
C ILE A 173 -12.62 -39.51 -0.53
N ALA A 174 -12.65 -40.44 0.43
CA ALA A 174 -11.46 -41.14 0.90
C ALA A 174 -11.09 -42.26 -0.09
N VAL A 175 -9.81 -42.36 -0.45
CA VAL A 175 -9.30 -43.34 -1.42
C VAL A 175 -8.00 -43.91 -0.87
N GLY A 176 -8.10 -45.01 -0.12
CA GLY A 176 -6.97 -45.54 0.65
C GLY A 176 -6.34 -44.49 1.59
N ASP A 177 -5.08 -44.13 1.33
CA ASP A 177 -4.28 -43.11 2.04
C ASP A 177 -4.34 -41.71 1.41
N SER A 178 -5.18 -41.55 0.39
CA SER A 178 -5.37 -40.34 -0.40
C SER A 178 -6.78 -39.78 -0.27
N ALA A 179 -6.98 -38.55 -0.71
CA ALA A 179 -8.30 -37.96 -0.92
C ALA A 179 -8.52 -37.70 -2.41
N ALA A 180 -9.74 -37.98 -2.88
CA ALA A 180 -10.26 -37.48 -4.14
C ALA A 180 -11.18 -36.29 -3.87
N LEU A 181 -10.92 -35.18 -4.54
CA LEU A 181 -11.70 -33.95 -4.49
C LEU A 181 -12.39 -33.75 -5.84
N VAL A 182 -13.71 -33.74 -5.82
CA VAL A 182 -14.56 -33.46 -6.99
C VAL A 182 -15.06 -32.02 -6.86
N LEU A 183 -14.59 -31.14 -7.73
CA LEU A 183 -14.87 -29.71 -7.69
C LEU A 183 -15.65 -29.28 -8.93
N ARG A 184 -16.71 -28.48 -8.74
CA ARG A 184 -17.59 -28.01 -9.82
C ARG A 184 -18.02 -26.56 -9.65
N GLY A 185 -18.29 -25.92 -10.78
CA GLY A 185 -18.80 -24.55 -10.88
C GLY A 185 -17.71 -23.48 -10.66
N PRO A 186 -17.96 -22.24 -11.11
CA PRO A 186 -16.99 -21.15 -10.98
C PRO A 186 -16.77 -20.75 -9.51
N CYS A 187 -15.71 -19.96 -9.32
CA CYS A 187 -15.35 -19.42 -8.03
C CYS A 187 -16.35 -18.39 -7.53
N ALA A 188 -16.77 -18.53 -6.27
CA ALA A 188 -17.57 -17.53 -5.58
C ALA A 188 -16.86 -16.16 -5.60
N GLU A 189 -17.61 -15.07 -5.54
CA GLU A 189 -17.02 -13.73 -5.44
C GLU A 189 -16.14 -13.62 -4.20
N THR A 190 -15.05 -12.84 -4.30
CA THR A 190 -14.20 -12.56 -3.15
C THR A 190 -14.98 -11.77 -2.11
N VAL A 191 -15.07 -12.31 -0.89
CA VAL A 191 -15.71 -11.65 0.25
C VAL A 191 -14.64 -11.14 1.20
N ALA A 192 -14.71 -9.85 1.57
CA ALA A 192 -13.86 -9.30 2.63
C ALA A 192 -14.32 -9.84 3.99
N MET A 193 -13.39 -10.42 4.75
CA MET A 193 -13.67 -10.97 6.08
C MET A 193 -12.69 -10.40 7.10
N GLU A 194 -13.20 -10.05 8.27
CA GLU A 194 -12.38 -9.65 9.42
C GLU A 194 -11.81 -10.87 10.14
N ARG A 195 -10.61 -10.72 10.72
CA ARG A 195 -10.06 -11.76 11.58
C ARG A 195 -10.90 -11.87 12.85
N SER A 196 -11.32 -13.08 13.21
CA SER A 196 -12.12 -13.33 14.41
C SER A 196 -11.36 -13.11 15.74
N VAL A 197 -10.06 -12.83 15.69
CA VAL A 197 -9.22 -12.59 16.87
C VAL A 197 -9.08 -11.08 17.07
N PRO A 198 -9.37 -10.53 18.28
CA PRO A 198 -9.19 -9.12 18.57
C PRO A 198 -7.76 -8.65 18.32
N ALA A 199 -7.60 -7.44 17.80
CA ALA A 199 -6.29 -6.81 17.64
C ALA A 199 -5.59 -6.66 19.01
N THR A 200 -4.30 -7.01 19.07
CA THR A 200 -3.51 -7.03 20.32
C THR A 200 -2.61 -5.82 20.50
N GLY A 201 -2.56 -4.90 19.53
CA GLY A 201 -1.76 -3.67 19.59
C GLY A 201 -2.59 -2.45 20.00
N TYR A 202 -2.05 -1.63 20.89
CA TYR A 202 -2.62 -0.33 21.25
C TYR A 202 -1.67 0.79 20.80
N ALA A 203 -2.17 1.70 19.97
CA ALA A 203 -1.52 2.98 19.69
C ALA A 203 -2.50 4.10 20.10
N VAL A 204 -1.96 5.21 20.59
CA VAL A 204 -2.77 6.41 20.83
C VAL A 204 -2.76 7.22 19.55
N ALA A 205 -3.93 7.44 18.96
CA ALA A 205 -4.09 8.28 17.79
C ALA A 205 -4.80 9.59 18.15
N GLY A 206 -4.25 10.70 17.70
CA GLY A 206 -4.79 12.03 17.98
C GLY A 206 -4.63 13.00 16.82
N PRO A 207 -5.68 13.77 16.46
CA PRO A 207 -5.57 14.88 15.53
C PRO A 207 -4.98 16.12 16.22
N LEU A 208 -4.25 16.93 15.48
CA LEU A 208 -3.85 18.28 15.89
C LEU A 208 -4.15 19.29 14.78
N ALA A 209 -4.96 20.30 15.10
CA ALA A 209 -5.41 21.32 14.17
C ALA A 209 -4.49 22.56 14.21
N VAL A 210 -3.69 22.74 13.16
CA VAL A 210 -2.92 23.96 12.92
C VAL A 210 -3.81 25.00 12.28
N VAL A 211 -4.09 26.08 13.02
CA VAL A 211 -4.97 27.17 12.61
C VAL A 211 -4.16 28.46 12.46
N THR A 212 -4.35 29.16 11.35
CA THR A 212 -3.80 30.50 11.13
C THR A 212 -4.90 31.53 10.92
N ASP A 213 -4.74 32.72 11.48
CA ASP A 213 -5.63 33.85 11.20
C ASP A 213 -5.28 34.57 9.89
N GLU A 214 -6.04 35.62 9.57
CA GLU A 214 -5.82 36.45 8.38
C GLU A 214 -4.47 37.20 8.34
N HIS A 215 -3.77 37.26 9.48
CA HIS A 215 -2.45 37.86 9.62
C HIS A 215 -1.33 36.81 9.60
N GLY A 216 -1.63 35.52 9.45
CA GLY A 216 -0.65 34.44 9.44
C GLY A 216 -0.13 34.06 10.83
N ARG A 217 -0.80 34.49 11.90
CA ARG A 217 -0.49 34.09 13.28
C ARG A 217 -1.10 32.73 13.58
N VAL A 218 -0.42 31.91 14.38
CA VAL A 218 -0.89 30.58 14.77
C VAL A 218 -1.64 30.61 16.10
N LEU A 219 -2.72 29.82 16.19
CA LEU A 219 -3.50 29.68 17.41
C LEU A 219 -2.83 28.71 18.39
N LEU A 220 -2.59 29.16 19.63
CA LEU A 220 -2.08 28.32 20.71
C LEU A 220 -2.88 28.52 22.01
N GLY A 221 -3.06 27.44 22.74
CA GLY A 221 -3.76 27.40 24.02
C GLY A 221 -2.79 27.14 25.17
N TRP A 222 -2.88 27.92 26.25
CA TRP A 222 -2.13 27.63 27.47
C TRP A 222 -2.88 26.59 28.30
N SER A 223 -2.39 25.35 28.30
CA SER A 223 -3.07 24.24 28.97
C SER A 223 -2.92 24.29 30.49
N LYS A 224 -3.81 23.61 31.21
CA LYS A 224 -3.72 23.46 32.67
C LYS A 224 -2.47 22.68 33.12
N CYS A 225 -1.79 22.01 32.20
CA CYS A 225 -0.51 21.35 32.43
C CYS A 225 0.69 22.31 32.38
N GLY A 226 0.48 23.59 32.07
CA GLY A 226 1.52 24.62 32.10
C GLY A 226 2.39 24.65 30.84
N MET A 227 1.80 24.38 29.68
CA MET A 227 2.49 24.43 28.39
C MET A 227 1.55 24.90 27.27
N TRP A 228 2.14 25.33 26.16
CA TRP A 228 1.41 25.69 24.94
C TRP A 228 1.05 24.45 24.12
N GLU A 229 -0.18 24.41 23.61
CA GLU A 229 -0.69 23.33 22.77
C GLU A 229 -1.51 23.92 21.61
N ILE A 230 -1.56 23.21 20.48
CA ILE A 230 -2.53 23.48 19.42
C ILE A 230 -3.82 22.67 19.68
N PRO A 231 -4.98 23.10 19.17
CA PRO A 231 -6.23 22.36 19.38
C PRO A 231 -6.13 20.91 18.92
N GLY A 232 -6.65 19.98 19.71
CA GLY A 232 -6.62 18.57 19.37
C GLY A 232 -6.84 17.62 20.53
N GLY A 233 -7.04 16.34 20.22
CA GLY A 233 -7.46 15.38 21.22
C GLY A 233 -7.38 13.94 20.73
N LYS A 234 -8.42 13.15 21.00
CA LYS A 234 -8.46 11.72 20.65
C LYS A 234 -9.41 11.51 19.48
N ILE A 235 -9.13 10.46 18.71
CA ILE A 235 -10.08 9.96 17.71
C ILE A 235 -11.15 9.14 18.42
N GLU A 236 -12.40 9.41 18.10
CA GLU A 236 -13.58 8.70 18.61
C GLU A 236 -14.18 7.76 17.57
N GLY A 237 -14.30 6.47 17.91
CA GLY A 237 -14.89 5.47 17.04
C GLY A 237 -14.14 5.33 15.70
N ALA A 238 -14.87 5.49 14.59
CA ALA A 238 -14.36 5.36 13.23
C ALA A 238 -14.40 6.68 12.46
N GLU A 239 -14.33 7.82 13.16
CA GLU A 239 -14.31 9.13 12.51
C GLU A 239 -13.02 9.35 11.70
N PRO A 240 -13.07 10.15 10.62
CA PRO A 240 -11.88 10.48 9.84
C PRO A 240 -10.95 11.45 10.60
N LEU A 241 -9.66 11.42 10.29
CA LEU A 241 -8.62 12.18 11.00
C LEU A 241 -8.88 13.69 11.02
N ASP A 242 -9.18 14.25 9.86
CA ASP A 242 -9.55 15.66 9.69
C ASP A 242 -10.85 16.00 10.41
N GLY A 243 -11.85 15.12 10.34
CA GLY A 243 -13.10 15.24 11.10
C GLY A 243 -12.87 15.37 12.60
N ALA A 244 -12.01 14.50 13.16
CA ALA A 244 -11.63 14.56 14.57
C ALA A 244 -10.95 15.90 14.92
N GLY A 245 -10.04 16.40 14.10
CA GLY A 245 -9.39 17.70 14.34
C GLY A 245 -10.33 18.89 14.23
N VAL A 246 -11.31 18.84 13.31
CA VAL A 246 -12.35 19.88 13.19
C VAL A 246 -13.27 19.88 14.41
N ARG A 247 -13.63 18.70 14.93
CA ARG A 247 -14.41 18.55 16.16
C ARG A 247 -13.68 19.12 17.36
N GLU A 248 -12.44 18.69 17.61
CA GLU A 248 -11.62 19.17 18.73
C GLU A 248 -11.41 20.69 18.66
N LEU A 249 -11.16 21.25 17.47
CA LEU A 249 -11.08 22.70 17.30
C LEU A 249 -12.36 23.41 17.78
N ALA A 250 -13.53 22.93 17.37
CA ALA A 250 -14.80 23.52 17.75
C ALA A 250 -15.09 23.39 19.24
N GLU A 251 -14.83 22.21 19.81
CA GLU A 251 -15.04 21.90 21.23
C GLU A 251 -14.14 22.76 22.13
N GLU A 252 -12.87 22.94 21.77
CA GLU A 252 -11.90 23.61 22.64
C GLU A 252 -11.88 25.14 22.49
N THR A 253 -12.18 25.65 21.28
CA THR A 253 -11.97 27.07 20.92
C THR A 253 -13.26 27.82 20.54
N GLY A 254 -14.33 27.11 20.21
CA GLY A 254 -15.55 27.69 19.63
C GLY A 254 -15.40 28.14 18.16
N LEU A 255 -14.28 27.85 17.50
CA LEU A 255 -14.08 28.12 16.07
C LEU A 255 -14.58 26.95 15.22
N HIS A 256 -15.24 27.26 14.11
CA HIS A 256 -15.74 26.27 13.16
C HIS A 256 -14.94 26.32 11.87
N ALA A 257 -14.25 25.22 11.53
CA ALA A 257 -13.47 25.12 10.30
C ALA A 257 -14.35 25.17 9.04
N THR A 258 -13.93 25.93 8.03
CA THR A 258 -14.55 25.94 6.69
C THR A 258 -13.80 25.05 5.68
N GLY A 259 -12.66 24.49 6.09
CA GLY A 259 -11.91 23.48 5.36
C GLY A 259 -10.77 22.93 6.22
N ALA A 260 -10.46 21.65 6.05
CA ALA A 260 -9.40 20.95 6.78
C ALA A 260 -8.65 20.03 5.83
N ILE A 261 -7.33 19.94 5.99
CA ILE A 261 -6.46 19.13 5.14
C ILE A 261 -5.47 18.38 6.04
N VAL A 262 -5.40 17.05 5.91
CA VAL A 262 -4.35 16.26 6.56
C VAL A 262 -3.02 16.48 5.83
N VAL A 263 -2.07 17.11 6.51
CA VAL A 263 -0.76 17.48 5.96
C VAL A 263 0.20 16.31 6.03
N THR A 264 0.26 15.64 7.18
CA THR A 264 1.16 14.52 7.41
C THR A 264 0.66 13.70 8.58
N ILE A 265 1.11 12.46 8.67
CA ILE A 265 1.04 11.67 9.88
C ILE A 265 2.43 11.62 10.52
N LEU A 266 2.48 11.84 11.81
CA LEU A 266 3.68 11.77 12.62
C LEU A 266 3.61 10.55 13.54
N THR A 267 4.71 9.83 13.69
CA THR A 267 4.77 8.72 14.65
C THR A 267 5.98 8.85 15.56
N ASP A 268 5.73 8.75 16.85
CA ASP A 268 6.75 8.67 17.88
C ASP A 268 6.30 7.71 19.00
N ALA A 269 7.02 7.72 20.12
CA ALA A 269 6.65 6.98 21.31
C ALA A 269 6.73 7.86 22.54
N ALA A 270 5.68 7.82 23.36
CA ALA A 270 5.66 8.47 24.66
C ALA A 270 5.54 7.40 25.75
N GLN A 271 6.54 7.32 26.63
CA GLN A 271 6.56 6.35 27.75
C GLN A 271 6.33 4.89 27.31
N GLY A 272 6.86 4.52 26.14
CA GLY A 272 6.74 3.16 25.58
C GLY A 272 5.42 2.89 24.83
N VAL A 273 4.52 3.85 24.76
CA VAL A 273 3.27 3.75 23.99
C VAL A 273 3.47 4.40 22.61
N PRO A 274 3.27 3.65 21.51
CA PRO A 274 3.27 4.24 20.17
C PRO A 274 2.18 5.30 20.04
N ARG A 275 2.55 6.46 19.50
CA ARG A 275 1.62 7.56 19.26
C ARG A 275 1.61 7.91 17.78
N LEU A 276 0.41 8.06 17.26
CA LEU A 276 0.11 8.49 15.90
C LEU A 276 -0.53 9.88 15.97
N THR A 277 0.11 10.89 15.39
CA THR A 277 -0.40 12.26 15.39
C THR A 277 -0.75 12.68 13.97
N ALA A 278 -2.02 12.97 13.71
CA ALA A 278 -2.44 13.52 12.42
C ALA A 278 -2.34 15.04 12.46
N VAL A 279 -1.49 15.62 11.60
CA VAL A 279 -1.34 17.08 11.49
C VAL A 279 -2.34 17.60 10.48
N ILE A 280 -3.28 18.42 10.95
CA ILE A 280 -4.38 18.92 10.14
C ILE A 280 -4.24 20.41 10.02
N ARG A 281 -4.19 20.91 8.79
CA ARG A 281 -4.21 22.35 8.53
C ARG A 281 -5.63 22.80 8.29
N ILE A 282 -6.06 23.82 9.03
CA ILE A 282 -7.36 24.46 8.86
C ILE A 282 -7.22 25.56 7.80
N ALA A 283 -7.96 25.42 6.70
CA ALA A 283 -7.89 26.32 5.55
C ALA A 283 -8.59 27.66 5.81
N GLY A 284 -9.54 27.68 6.73
CA GLY A 284 -10.29 28.85 7.16
C GLY A 284 -11.24 28.49 8.29
N PHE A 285 -11.79 29.50 8.97
CA PHE A 285 -12.71 29.28 10.08
C PHE A 285 -13.75 30.42 10.19
N THR A 286 -14.81 30.13 10.94
CA THR A 286 -15.83 31.10 11.39
C THR A 286 -16.02 30.99 12.89
N GLY A 287 -16.81 31.90 13.48
CA GLY A 287 -17.05 31.93 14.92
C GLY A 287 -16.14 32.91 15.66
N THR A 288 -16.25 32.90 16.98
CA THR A 288 -15.50 33.80 17.87
C THR A 288 -14.61 32.95 18.76
N LEU A 289 -13.33 33.29 18.83
CA LEU A 289 -12.38 32.59 19.70
C LEU A 289 -12.82 32.72 21.17
N THR A 290 -13.03 31.58 21.81
CA THR A 290 -13.39 31.44 23.23
C THR A 290 -12.57 30.33 23.87
N THR A 291 -12.54 30.29 25.20
CA THR A 291 -12.06 29.11 25.93
C THR A 291 -13.27 28.24 26.27
N ALA A 292 -13.76 27.47 25.29
CA ALA A 292 -14.97 26.67 25.44
C ALA A 292 -14.79 25.53 26.47
N GLU A 293 -13.56 25.06 26.64
CA GLU A 293 -13.17 24.08 27.67
C GLU A 293 -12.21 24.66 28.72
N PRO A 294 -12.70 25.49 29.67
CA PRO A 294 -11.86 26.16 30.67
C PRO A 294 -11.19 25.21 31.67
N HIS A 295 -11.59 23.93 31.66
CA HIS A 295 -10.99 22.87 32.46
C HIS A 295 -9.74 22.26 31.81
N LYS A 296 -9.57 22.37 30.47
CA LYS A 296 -8.35 21.98 29.74
C LYS A 296 -7.41 23.16 29.52
N PHE A 297 -7.96 24.32 29.18
CA PHE A 297 -7.18 25.50 28.80
C PHE A 297 -7.46 26.72 29.70
N THR A 298 -6.46 27.56 29.87
CA THR A 298 -6.60 28.84 30.58
C THR A 298 -7.05 29.94 29.63
N ARG A 299 -6.43 30.01 28.44
CA ARG A 299 -6.79 30.95 27.37
C ARG A 299 -6.15 30.51 26.06
N TRP A 300 -6.66 31.10 24.98
CA TRP A 300 -6.16 30.96 23.62
C TRP A 300 -5.58 32.29 23.12
N GLU A 301 -4.47 32.23 22.40
CA GLU A 301 -3.74 33.39 21.88
C GLU A 301 -3.27 33.15 20.43
N TRP A 302 -3.13 34.24 19.67
CA TRP A 302 -2.56 34.24 18.33
C TRP A 302 -1.09 34.67 18.40
N HIS A 303 -0.18 33.82 17.95
CA HIS A 303 1.26 34.06 17.99
C HIS A 303 1.87 34.18 16.60
N ASP A 304 2.78 35.14 16.42
CA ASP A 304 3.59 35.21 15.20
C ASP A 304 4.58 34.04 15.14
N LEU A 305 4.78 33.46 13.96
CA LEU A 305 5.64 32.28 13.76
C LEU A 305 7.05 32.45 14.32
N HIS A 306 7.66 33.63 14.15
CA HIS A 306 9.01 33.92 14.63
C HIS A 306 9.14 33.91 16.17
N THR A 307 8.03 34.00 16.90
CA THR A 307 8.03 33.98 18.37
C THR A 307 8.03 32.56 18.96
N LEU A 308 7.72 31.55 18.14
CA LEU A 308 7.54 30.16 18.60
C LEU A 308 8.82 29.56 19.17
N GLY A 309 10.00 29.94 18.63
CA GLY A 309 11.29 29.49 19.12
C GLY A 309 11.65 29.96 20.54
N CYS A 310 10.93 30.93 21.11
CA CYS A 310 11.18 31.46 22.45
C CYS A 310 9.93 31.54 23.35
N LEU A 311 8.82 30.88 22.99
CA LEU A 311 7.53 31.01 23.65
C LEU A 311 7.44 30.32 25.04
N GLY A 312 8.40 29.44 25.34
CA GLY A 312 8.44 28.65 26.58
C GLY A 312 8.02 27.19 26.36
N PRO A 313 7.52 26.50 27.40
CA PRO A 313 7.16 25.08 27.31
C PRO A 313 6.03 24.84 26.30
N MET A 314 6.22 23.85 25.43
CA MET A 314 5.23 23.45 24.43
C MET A 314 5.08 21.93 24.41
N PHE A 315 3.86 21.45 24.22
CA PHE A 315 3.60 20.01 24.11
C PHE A 315 4.26 19.45 22.87
N THR A 316 5.05 18.38 23.02
CA THR A 316 5.92 17.84 21.95
C THR A 316 5.16 17.55 20.65
N PRO A 317 3.99 16.87 20.65
CA PRO A 317 3.19 16.70 19.43
C PRO A 317 2.78 18.01 18.76
N SER A 318 2.40 19.02 19.55
CA SER A 318 2.06 20.34 19.02
C SER A 318 3.27 20.98 18.34
N ALA A 319 4.45 20.90 18.97
CA ALA A 319 5.67 21.44 18.40
C ALA A 319 6.10 20.71 17.11
N GLN A 320 6.01 19.38 17.08
CA GLN A 320 6.28 18.57 15.90
C GLN A 320 5.27 18.81 14.77
N ALA A 321 3.99 19.05 15.10
CA ALA A 321 2.98 19.41 14.13
C ALA A 321 3.23 20.79 13.49
N LEU A 322 3.66 21.76 14.30
CA LEU A 322 4.07 23.08 13.80
C LEU A 322 5.31 22.97 12.92
N ASP A 323 6.32 22.18 13.31
CA ASP A 323 7.52 21.92 12.51
C ASP A 323 7.19 21.19 11.19
N ALA A 324 6.20 20.30 11.18
CA ALA A 324 5.74 19.67 9.95
C ALA A 324 5.10 20.65 8.95
N VAL A 325 4.48 21.72 9.44
CA VAL A 325 3.90 22.79 8.59
C VAL A 325 4.94 23.85 8.25
N TRP A 326 5.81 24.19 9.19
CA TRP A 326 6.89 25.17 9.08
C TRP A 326 8.21 24.60 9.63
N PRO A 327 8.96 23.85 8.81
CA PRO A 327 10.18 23.20 9.25
C PRO A 327 11.23 24.19 9.77
N GLY A 328 11.81 23.89 10.93
CA GLY A 328 12.90 24.65 11.54
C GLY A 328 12.47 25.80 12.46
N VAL A 329 11.17 26.07 12.60
CA VAL A 329 10.66 27.16 13.45
C VAL A 329 10.90 26.91 14.94
N ILE A 330 10.88 25.64 15.37
CA ILE A 330 11.12 25.26 16.77
C ILE A 330 12.42 24.45 16.85
N PRO A 331 13.48 24.97 17.49
CA PRO A 331 14.76 24.26 17.56
C PRO A 331 14.73 23.09 18.55
N GLY A 332 15.55 22.07 18.30
CA GLY A 332 15.84 21.02 19.28
C GLY A 332 14.72 20.00 19.53
N LEU A 333 13.82 19.81 18.56
CA LEU A 333 12.74 18.82 18.69
C LEU A 333 13.26 17.37 18.73
N PRO A 334 12.63 16.49 19.52
CA PRO A 334 12.94 15.07 19.50
C PRO A 334 12.59 14.45 18.14
N PRO A 335 13.29 13.39 17.73
CA PRO A 335 13.05 12.75 16.44
C PRO A 335 11.63 12.20 16.33
N VAL A 336 11.06 12.33 15.14
CA VAL A 336 9.72 11.84 14.78
C VAL A 336 9.76 11.27 13.37
N ASN A 337 9.05 10.18 13.13
CA ASN A 337 8.90 9.69 11.76
C ASN A 337 7.75 10.45 11.09
N VAL A 338 7.98 10.90 9.86
CA VAL A 338 7.05 11.73 9.08
C VAL A 338 6.57 10.93 7.88
N TYR A 339 5.24 10.82 7.74
CA TYR A 339 4.57 10.16 6.63
C TYR A 339 3.78 11.20 5.83
N PRO A 340 4.37 11.78 4.78
CA PRO A 340 3.74 12.84 4.01
C PRO A 340 2.47 12.35 3.32
N THR A 341 1.45 13.20 3.24
CA THR A 341 0.27 12.91 2.40
C THR A 341 0.55 13.32 0.95
N ALA A 342 -0.09 12.65 -0.02
CA ALA A 342 0.09 12.91 -1.45
C ALA A 342 -0.54 14.23 -1.94
N THR A 343 -1.00 15.09 -1.01
CA THR A 343 -1.79 16.29 -1.32
C THR A 343 -0.88 17.48 -1.56
N GLU A 344 -1.06 18.20 -2.66
CA GLU A 344 -0.41 19.50 -2.85
C GLU A 344 -0.92 20.49 -1.79
N LEU A 345 -0.02 20.94 -0.92
CA LEU A 345 -0.36 21.87 0.15
C LEU A 345 -0.49 23.28 -0.44
N THR A 346 -1.70 23.82 -0.44
CA THR A 346 -1.93 25.24 -0.72
C THR A 346 -1.05 26.11 0.20
N PRO A 347 -0.45 27.21 -0.27
CA PRO A 347 0.25 28.15 0.60
C PRO A 347 -0.67 28.65 1.73
N VAL A 348 -0.11 28.85 2.93
CA VAL A 348 -0.84 29.40 4.08
C VAL A 348 -1.41 30.78 3.71
N PRO A 349 -2.69 31.09 3.93
CA PRO A 349 -3.23 32.43 3.71
C PRO A 349 -2.79 33.42 4.82
N GLY A 350 -2.66 34.71 4.50
CA GLY A 350 -2.38 35.78 5.47
C GLY A 350 -0.89 36.15 5.66
N GLU A 351 -0.59 37.44 5.82
CA GLU A 351 0.76 37.98 6.08
C GLU A 351 0.67 39.09 7.14
N PRO A 352 1.60 39.15 8.12
CA PRO A 352 1.60 40.24 9.09
C PRO A 352 1.71 41.60 8.39
N ALA A 353 0.93 42.58 8.83
CA ALA A 353 0.96 43.91 8.21
C ALA A 353 2.37 44.54 8.24
N GLU A 354 3.18 44.20 9.25
CA GLU A 354 4.59 44.59 9.31
C GLU A 354 5.44 43.92 8.23
N ALA A 355 5.25 42.61 7.98
CA ALA A 355 5.93 41.89 6.92
C ALA A 355 5.60 42.48 5.54
N VAL A 356 4.32 42.79 5.27
CA VAL A 356 3.91 43.50 4.06
C VAL A 356 4.66 44.84 3.94
N ARG A 357 4.63 45.69 4.98
CA ARG A 357 5.30 47.00 4.94
C ARG A 357 6.81 46.87 4.71
N LEU A 358 7.47 45.94 5.37
CA LEU A 358 8.91 45.71 5.25
C LEU A 358 9.26 45.18 3.86
N ARG A 359 8.50 44.22 3.34
CA ARG A 359 8.69 43.67 2.00
C ARG A 359 8.46 44.70 0.90
N HIS A 360 7.47 45.59 1.05
CA HIS A 360 7.29 46.71 0.12
C HIS A 360 8.48 47.68 0.16
N ARG A 361 9.00 48.02 1.35
CA ARG A 361 10.21 48.86 1.47
C ARG A 361 11.44 48.20 0.85
N MET A 362 11.64 46.91 1.09
CA MET A 362 12.68 46.10 0.47
C MET A 362 12.57 46.14 -1.05
N ALA A 363 11.37 45.90 -1.59
CA ALA A 363 11.12 45.96 -3.02
C ALA A 363 11.42 47.35 -3.60
N ASP A 364 11.00 48.42 -2.92
CA ASP A 364 11.29 49.80 -3.33
C ASP A 364 12.80 50.08 -3.38
N ALA A 365 13.56 49.59 -2.39
CA ALA A 365 15.01 49.74 -2.33
C ALA A 365 15.72 48.98 -3.46
N VAL A 366 15.35 47.72 -3.69
CA VAL A 366 15.91 46.89 -4.78
C VAL A 366 15.61 47.50 -6.15
N ILE A 367 14.40 48.01 -6.36
CA ILE A 367 13.98 48.66 -7.62
C ILE A 367 14.72 49.98 -7.81
N ALA A 368 14.82 50.81 -6.78
CA ALA A 368 15.56 52.07 -6.83
C ALA A 368 17.06 51.86 -7.07
N GLY A 369 17.60 50.74 -6.60
CA GLY A 369 18.99 50.31 -6.85
C GLY A 369 19.27 49.86 -8.29
N GLY A 370 18.24 49.72 -9.14
CA GLY A 370 18.40 49.35 -10.55
C GLY A 370 18.66 47.86 -10.80
N TRP A 371 18.40 47.00 -9.82
CA TRP A 371 18.66 45.55 -9.91
C TRP A 371 17.62 44.77 -10.73
N THR A 372 16.50 45.39 -11.09
CA THR A 372 15.48 44.79 -11.96
C THR A 372 14.72 45.84 -12.75
N SER A 373 14.47 45.57 -14.03
CA SER A 373 13.66 46.40 -14.92
C SER A 373 12.32 45.77 -15.31
N SER A 374 12.17 44.46 -15.08
CA SER A 374 10.99 43.68 -15.43
C SER A 374 9.83 43.91 -14.46
N ALA A 375 8.66 44.30 -14.99
CA ALA A 375 7.43 44.43 -14.21
C ALA A 375 7.04 43.13 -13.48
N VAL A 376 7.37 41.96 -14.06
CA VAL A 376 7.07 40.65 -13.44
C VAL A 376 7.93 40.42 -12.20
N VAL A 377 9.23 40.73 -12.25
CA VAL A 377 10.15 40.58 -11.13
C VAL A 377 9.83 41.60 -10.04
N GLN A 378 9.49 42.83 -10.43
CA GLN A 378 9.01 43.87 -9.49
C GLN A 378 7.74 43.44 -8.75
N GLU A 379 6.77 42.88 -9.47
CA GLU A 379 5.55 42.35 -8.85
C GLU A 379 5.84 41.16 -7.94
N ALA A 380 6.76 40.26 -8.32
CA ALA A 380 7.17 39.14 -7.49
C ALA A 380 7.79 39.63 -6.17
N LEU A 381 8.68 40.63 -6.18
CA LEU A 381 9.23 41.24 -4.96
C LEU A 381 8.12 41.81 -4.05
N ARG A 382 7.03 42.31 -4.65
CA ARG A 382 5.86 42.89 -3.96
C ARG A 382 4.76 41.90 -3.60
N THR A 383 4.88 40.63 -3.95
CA THR A 383 3.81 39.65 -3.68
C THR A 383 4.31 38.37 -3.02
N VAL A 384 5.56 37.95 -3.28
CA VAL A 384 6.14 36.74 -2.72
C VAL A 384 6.48 36.97 -1.24
N PRO A 385 5.82 36.27 -0.29
CA PRO A 385 5.99 36.51 1.14
C PRO A 385 7.33 35.94 1.63
N ARG A 386 8.40 36.72 1.45
CA ARG A 386 9.80 36.33 1.72
C ARG A 386 10.03 35.78 3.13
N HIS A 387 9.32 36.31 4.13
CA HIS A 387 9.36 35.86 5.52
C HIS A 387 8.97 34.37 5.69
N ARG A 388 8.20 33.78 4.77
CA ARG A 388 7.81 32.36 4.84
C ARG A 388 8.92 31.39 4.46
N PHE A 389 9.99 31.87 3.83
CA PHE A 389 11.15 31.05 3.48
C PHE A 389 12.21 31.04 4.57
N ALA A 390 12.06 31.90 5.59
CA ALA A 390 12.89 31.95 6.81
C ALA A 390 12.01 32.32 8.02
N PRO A 391 10.98 31.52 8.35
CA PRO A 391 9.96 31.85 9.35
C PRO A 391 10.51 32.08 10.77
N GLU A 392 11.70 31.56 11.06
CA GLU A 392 12.44 31.68 12.32
C GLU A 392 13.21 33.01 12.47
N THR A 393 13.33 33.80 11.40
CA THR A 393 14.14 35.02 11.39
C THR A 393 13.28 36.27 11.56
N ASP A 394 13.79 37.28 12.28
CA ASP A 394 13.13 38.56 12.48
C ASP A 394 12.73 39.21 11.14
N LEU A 395 11.51 39.76 11.07
CA LEU A 395 10.94 40.31 9.84
C LEU A 395 11.82 41.39 9.20
N LYS A 396 12.53 42.21 10.01
CA LYS A 396 13.42 43.26 9.50
C LYS A 396 14.65 42.67 8.84
N ILE A 397 15.17 41.56 9.37
CA ILE A 397 16.33 40.86 8.81
C ILE A 397 15.93 40.11 7.54
N VAL A 398 14.78 39.42 7.53
CA VAL A 398 14.35 38.68 6.33
C VAL A 398 13.98 39.60 5.16
N CYS A 399 13.39 40.75 5.46
CA CYS A 399 13.03 41.75 4.47
C CYS A 399 14.11 42.83 4.30
N ASP A 400 15.36 42.55 4.68
CA ASP A 400 16.50 43.42 4.35
C ASP A 400 16.83 43.24 2.86
N ASP A 401 17.19 44.33 2.18
CA ASP A 401 17.45 44.31 0.75
C ASP A 401 18.81 43.67 0.40
N ASP A 402 19.79 43.74 1.30
CA ASP A 402 21.19 43.34 1.07
C ASP A 402 21.64 42.11 1.89
N LEU A 403 20.93 41.75 2.95
CA LEU A 403 21.27 40.59 3.77
C LEU A 403 20.77 39.27 3.18
N ALA A 404 21.68 38.30 3.09
CA ALA A 404 21.33 36.89 2.94
C ALA A 404 21.02 36.27 4.31
N VAL A 405 19.92 35.51 4.40
CA VAL A 405 19.47 34.87 5.63
C VAL A 405 19.83 33.39 5.60
N VAL A 406 20.66 32.92 6.53
CA VAL A 406 20.99 31.50 6.67
C VAL A 406 19.84 30.78 7.36
N THR A 407 19.20 29.85 6.66
CA THR A 407 18.03 29.10 7.15
C THR A 407 18.40 27.74 7.75
N ARG A 408 19.59 27.21 7.42
CA ARG A 408 20.05 25.92 7.97
C ARG A 408 21.55 25.92 8.20
N ARG A 409 21.97 25.32 9.33
CA ARG A 409 23.36 25.04 9.66
C ARG A 409 23.57 23.54 9.91
N ASP A 410 24.76 23.04 9.60
CA ASP A 410 25.17 21.69 9.98
C ASP A 410 25.56 21.59 11.45
N GLU A 411 25.90 20.38 11.89
CA GLU A 411 26.35 20.07 13.26
C GLU A 411 27.62 20.82 13.68
N HIS A 412 28.36 21.39 12.72
CA HIS A 412 29.59 22.16 12.93
C HIS A 412 29.35 23.68 12.82
N GLY A 413 28.09 24.12 12.71
CA GLY A 413 27.70 25.52 12.61
C GLY A 413 27.90 26.16 11.24
N ARG A 414 28.25 25.40 10.19
CA ARG A 414 28.42 25.94 8.83
C ARG A 414 27.05 26.08 8.16
N ALA A 415 26.87 27.15 7.39
CA ALA A 415 25.64 27.38 6.63
C ALA A 415 25.49 26.33 5.51
N THR A 416 24.34 25.65 5.46
CA THR A 416 24.01 24.64 4.45
C THR A 416 22.86 25.06 3.54
N SER A 417 22.05 26.04 3.96
CA SER A 417 21.00 26.66 3.15
C SER A 417 20.82 28.12 3.55
N SER A 418 20.38 28.95 2.60
CA SER A 418 20.09 30.36 2.82
C SER A 418 19.06 30.90 1.86
N VAL A 419 18.30 31.90 2.30
CA VAL A 419 17.57 32.82 1.43
C VAL A 419 18.54 33.91 0.98
N SER A 420 18.90 33.94 -0.30
CA SER A 420 19.78 34.95 -0.88
C SER A 420 19.25 36.37 -0.71
N ALA A 421 20.14 37.36 -0.64
CA ALA A 421 19.78 38.79 -0.59
C ALA A 421 18.75 39.16 -1.67
N ALA A 422 17.87 40.11 -1.38
CA ALA A 422 16.74 40.43 -2.24
C ALA A 422 17.19 40.99 -3.60
N TRP A 423 18.23 41.84 -3.62
CA TRP A 423 18.81 42.35 -4.87
C TRP A 423 19.39 41.23 -5.74
N LEU A 424 20.04 40.24 -5.13
CA LEU A 424 20.66 39.12 -5.85
C LEU A 424 19.60 38.22 -6.46
N GLN A 425 18.50 37.97 -5.74
CA GLN A 425 17.36 37.23 -6.29
C GLN A 425 16.71 37.98 -7.46
N ALA A 426 16.60 39.30 -7.39
CA ALA A 426 16.07 40.12 -8.47
C ALA A 426 16.96 40.08 -9.71
N ASP A 427 18.27 40.27 -9.57
CA ASP A 427 19.24 40.19 -10.67
C ASP A 427 19.23 38.80 -11.34
N MET A 428 19.25 37.73 -10.53
CA MET A 428 19.17 36.36 -11.05
C MET A 428 17.86 36.10 -11.80
N ALA A 429 16.72 36.53 -11.28
CA ALA A 429 15.42 36.34 -11.91
C ALA A 429 15.30 37.14 -13.24
N GLU A 430 15.88 38.34 -13.29
CA GLU A 430 15.96 39.17 -14.50
C GLU A 430 16.79 38.47 -15.59
N GLN A 431 17.96 37.95 -15.24
CA GLN A 431 18.84 37.23 -16.15
C GLN A 431 18.20 35.94 -16.70
N LEU A 432 17.41 35.26 -15.87
CA LEU A 432 16.73 34.01 -16.23
C LEU A 432 15.45 34.21 -17.06
N GLN A 433 14.95 35.44 -17.21
CA GLN A 433 13.71 35.77 -17.96
C GLN A 433 12.52 34.87 -17.57
N LEU A 434 12.35 34.61 -16.28
CA LEU A 434 11.38 33.63 -15.78
C LEU A 434 9.93 34.00 -16.18
N THR A 435 9.27 33.11 -16.92
CA THR A 435 7.82 33.16 -17.16
C THR A 435 7.07 32.42 -16.03
N PRO A 436 5.80 32.76 -15.76
CA PRO A 436 5.02 32.08 -14.72
C PRO A 436 5.06 30.55 -14.87
N GLY A 437 5.50 29.83 -13.81
CA GLY A 437 5.60 28.37 -13.76
C GLY A 437 7.00 27.75 -13.93
N GLY A 438 8.05 28.56 -14.13
CA GLY A 438 9.41 28.07 -14.41
C GLY A 438 10.31 27.68 -13.22
N GLY A 439 9.83 27.80 -11.97
CA GLY A 439 10.64 27.56 -10.77
C GLY A 439 10.29 26.25 -10.06
N ARG A 440 10.80 25.11 -10.55
CA ARG A 440 11.00 23.91 -9.73
C ARG A 440 12.50 23.59 -9.77
N ALA A 441 13.20 23.92 -8.68
CA ALA A 441 14.50 23.37 -8.32
C ALA A 441 14.48 23.10 -6.82
#